data_AF-H6RGD2-F1
#
_entry.id   AF-H6RGD2-F1
#
_cell.length_a   1.000
_cell.length_b   1.000
_cell.length_c   1.000
_cell.angle_alpha   90.00
_cell.angle_beta   90.00
_cell.angle_gamma   90.00
#
_symmetry.space_group_name_H-M   'P 1'
#
loop_
_entity.id
_entity.type
_entity.pdbx_description
1 polymer ?
#
loop_
_entity_poly.entity_id
_entity_poly.type
_entity_poly.pdbx_seq_one_letter_code
_entity_poly.pdbx_strand_id
1 'polypeptide(L)'
;MRALIIVIFGKLLAFGDWLIFFHYFSQQPTANSQQSKQKKMEERKCNECGQGLKGRKDQKFCSDYCRNTFNNRLHEDANNYVRRINNILRKNRRILEKLNPKGKITVDAITLAEEGFNFHYYTNIYTTQKGAKYHFCYDQGYLKIENDQFMLVVKQDYVK
;
A
#
# COMPACT_ATOMS: atom_id res chain seq x y z
N MET A 1 41.29 68.10 19.27
CA MET A 1 40.03 67.33 19.25
C MET A 1 39.69 67.08 17.79
N ARG A 2 39.49 65.89 17.23
CA ARG A 2 39.35 64.50 17.69
C ARG A 2 39.77 63.62 16.50
N ALA A 3 40.17 62.40 16.82
CA ALA A 3 40.80 61.43 15.93
C ALA A 3 39.90 60.88 14.83
N LEU A 4 40.53 60.40 13.75
CA LEU A 4 40.24 59.06 13.24
C LEU A 4 41.52 58.49 12.59
N ILE A 5 42.13 57.57 13.33
CA ILE A 5 43.19 56.68 12.89
C ILE A 5 42.52 55.60 12.03
N ILE A 6 42.91 55.48 10.76
CA ILE A 6 42.79 54.24 9.99
C ILE A 6 44.17 53.95 9.42
N VAL A 7 44.84 52.94 9.99
CA VAL A 7 46.07 52.35 9.48
C VAL A 7 45.68 51.44 8.32
N ILE A 8 46.00 51.81 7.08
CA ILE A 8 46.04 50.86 5.97
C ILE A 8 47.40 51.01 5.28
N PHE A 9 48.21 49.97 5.48
CA PHE A 9 49.37 49.54 4.71
C PHE A 9 50.07 50.60 3.86
N GLY A 10 51.16 51.12 4.43
CA GLY A 10 52.01 52.11 3.81
C GLY A 10 52.48 51.76 2.40
N LYS A 11 52.19 52.65 1.47
CA LYS A 11 53.19 53.28 0.59
C LYS A 11 52.58 54.49 -0.10
N LEU A 12 53.30 55.60 -0.02
CA LEU A 12 53.15 56.82 -0.82
C LEU A 12 53.53 56.46 -2.27
N LEU A 13 52.65 56.67 -3.25
CA LEU A 13 53.07 56.83 -4.66
C LEU A 13 52.22 57.89 -5.34
N ALA A 14 52.93 58.82 -5.98
CA ALA A 14 52.40 59.98 -6.68
C ALA A 14 51.61 59.60 -7.93
N PHE A 15 50.55 60.36 -8.18
CA PHE A 15 49.79 60.35 -9.44
C PHE A 15 50.68 60.76 -10.60
N GLY A 16 50.77 59.93 -11.65
CA GLY A 16 51.58 60.25 -12.82
C GLY A 16 51.27 59.54 -14.14
N ASP A 17 50.46 58.47 -14.18
CA ASP A 17 50.21 57.76 -15.44
C ASP A 17 48.73 57.42 -15.64
N TRP A 18 48.07 58.22 -16.47
CA TRP A 18 46.72 57.92 -17.00
C TRP A 18 46.69 56.60 -17.79
N LEU A 19 47.85 56.13 -18.29
CA LEU A 19 48.03 54.84 -18.94
C LEU A 19 47.86 53.64 -17.99
N ILE A 20 48.27 53.76 -16.72
CA ILE A 20 48.12 52.67 -15.74
C ILE A 20 46.67 52.55 -15.28
N PHE A 21 45.93 53.67 -15.17
CA PHE A 21 44.51 53.64 -14.83
C PHE A 21 43.67 53.04 -15.96
N PHE A 22 43.97 53.35 -17.23
CA PHE A 22 43.28 52.78 -18.40
C PHE A 22 43.57 51.28 -18.57
N HIS A 23 44.80 50.82 -18.24
CA HIS A 23 45.13 49.39 -18.23
C HIS A 23 44.50 48.64 -17.04
N TYR A 24 44.40 49.27 -15.86
CA TYR A 24 43.77 48.65 -14.69
C TYR A 24 42.23 48.54 -14.83
N PHE A 25 41.60 49.51 -15.50
CA PHE A 25 40.15 49.51 -15.70
C PHE A 25 39.67 48.61 -16.85
N SER A 26 40.53 48.36 -17.86
CA SER A 26 40.23 47.42 -18.96
C SER A 26 40.34 45.94 -18.57
N GLN A 27 40.84 45.65 -17.36
CA GLN A 27 40.92 44.30 -16.81
C GLN A 27 39.98 44.07 -15.62
N GLN A 28 39.02 44.97 -15.36
CA GLN A 28 37.96 44.63 -14.41
C GLN A 28 36.98 43.67 -15.09
N PRO A 29 36.84 42.41 -14.61
CA PRO A 29 35.80 41.53 -15.11
C PRO A 29 34.46 42.20 -14.83
N THR A 30 33.68 42.45 -15.86
CA THR A 30 32.29 42.89 -15.70
C THR A 30 31.59 41.80 -14.89
N ALA A 31 31.11 42.17 -13.70
CA ALA A 31 30.37 41.31 -12.79
C ALA A 31 28.96 41.02 -13.36
N ASN A 32 28.89 40.43 -14.55
CA ASN A 32 27.70 39.80 -15.07
C ASN A 32 28.03 38.83 -16.21
N SER A 33 28.87 37.85 -15.91
CA SER A 33 28.93 36.65 -16.74
C SER A 33 29.02 35.43 -15.83
N GLN A 34 28.05 34.54 -16.01
CA GLN A 34 28.11 33.13 -15.62
C GLN A 34 27.99 32.82 -14.12
N GLN A 35 26.79 33.04 -13.57
CA GLN A 35 26.22 32.05 -12.66
C GLN A 35 24.88 31.57 -13.21
N SER A 36 24.93 30.77 -14.28
CA SER A 36 23.85 29.84 -14.60
C SER A 36 23.80 28.82 -13.48
N LYS A 37 23.06 29.12 -12.40
CA LYS A 37 22.71 28.17 -11.35
C LYS A 37 22.13 26.94 -12.03
N GLN A 38 22.91 25.86 -12.05
CA GLN A 38 22.49 24.56 -12.55
C GLN A 38 21.48 24.00 -11.54
N LYS A 39 20.22 24.41 -11.70
CA LYS A 39 19.11 23.87 -10.93
C LYS A 39 18.96 22.42 -11.37
N LYS A 40 19.57 21.49 -10.63
CA LYS A 40 19.37 20.05 -10.79
C LYS A 40 17.89 19.78 -10.56
N MET A 41 17.13 19.68 -11.64
CA MET A 41 15.73 19.30 -11.57
C MET A 41 15.74 17.83 -11.17
N GLU A 42 15.29 17.51 -9.94
CA GLU A 42 15.10 16.11 -9.57
C GLU A 42 14.15 15.48 -10.59
N GLU A 43 14.68 14.53 -11.36
CA GLU A 43 13.88 13.75 -12.28
C GLU A 43 12.83 13.00 -11.47
N ARG A 44 11.57 13.43 -11.59
CA ARG A 44 10.45 12.74 -10.97
C ARG A 44 10.34 11.35 -11.59
N LYS A 45 10.30 10.32 -10.76
CA LYS A 45 10.21 8.92 -11.18
C LYS A 45 8.88 8.31 -10.80
N CYS A 46 8.44 7.36 -11.60
CA CYS A 46 7.28 6.52 -11.30
C CYS A 46 7.56 5.72 -10.02
N ASN A 47 6.61 5.71 -9.09
CA ASN A 47 6.72 4.98 -7.83
C ASN A 47 6.75 3.44 -8.00
N GLU A 48 6.32 2.91 -9.15
CA GLU A 48 6.36 1.47 -9.44
C GLU A 48 7.56 1.06 -10.27
N CYS A 49 7.76 1.65 -11.46
CA CYS A 49 8.77 1.20 -12.42
C CYS A 49 10.03 2.08 -12.49
N GLY A 50 10.08 3.18 -11.74
CA GLY A 50 11.23 4.09 -11.74
C GLY A 50 11.43 4.93 -13.01
N GLN A 51 10.59 4.76 -14.05
CA GLN A 51 10.66 5.56 -15.28
C GLN A 51 10.41 7.05 -15.01
N GLY A 52 11.10 7.92 -15.75
CA GLY A 52 10.93 9.36 -15.65
C GLY A 52 9.51 9.81 -16.01
N LEU A 53 8.92 10.67 -15.19
CA LEU A 53 7.58 11.21 -15.36
C LEU A 53 7.63 12.52 -16.15
N LYS A 54 6.92 12.56 -17.28
CA LYS A 54 6.86 13.73 -18.17
C LYS A 54 5.54 14.51 -18.11
N GLY A 55 4.51 13.99 -17.45
CA GLY A 55 3.20 14.64 -17.36
C GLY A 55 3.07 15.56 -16.13
N ARG A 56 1.84 15.71 -15.62
CA ARG A 56 1.48 16.68 -14.56
C ARG A 56 2.43 16.64 -13.37
N LYS A 57 2.64 17.78 -12.70
CA LYS A 57 3.59 17.94 -11.58
C LYS A 57 3.35 16.95 -10.42
N ASP A 58 2.09 16.61 -10.17
CA ASP A 58 1.62 15.69 -9.12
C ASP A 58 1.57 14.22 -9.56
N GLN A 59 1.91 13.92 -10.82
CA GLN A 59 1.93 12.55 -11.32
C GLN A 59 2.90 11.70 -10.50
N LYS A 60 2.40 10.54 -10.04
CA LYS A 60 3.16 9.55 -9.25
C LYS A 60 3.46 8.26 -10.04
N PHE A 61 2.70 8.00 -11.09
CA PHE A 61 2.78 6.77 -11.89
C PHE A 61 2.84 7.09 -13.38
N CYS A 62 3.62 6.32 -14.15
CA CYS A 62 3.72 6.52 -15.61
C CYS A 62 2.51 5.98 -16.38
N SER A 63 1.74 5.06 -15.79
CA SER A 63 0.58 4.40 -16.40
C SER A 63 -0.42 3.91 -15.33
N ASP A 64 -1.66 3.65 -15.75
CA ASP A 64 -2.66 3.00 -14.89
C ASP A 64 -2.21 1.60 -14.44
N TYR A 65 -1.46 0.88 -15.28
CA TYR A 65 -0.87 -0.41 -14.93
C TYR A 65 0.09 -0.29 -13.73
N CYS A 66 0.99 0.70 -13.75
CA CYS A 66 1.91 0.95 -12.64
C CYS A 66 1.18 1.34 -11.36
N ARG A 67 0.13 2.16 -11.46
CA ARG A 67 -0.71 2.52 -10.30
C ARG A 67 -1.36 1.29 -9.68
N ASN A 68 -1.97 0.44 -10.50
CA ASN A 68 -2.67 -0.76 -10.03
C ASN A 68 -1.69 -1.77 -9.42
N THR A 69 -0.52 -1.97 -10.04
CA THR A 69 0.51 -2.89 -9.55
C THR A 69 1.04 -2.44 -8.18
N PHE A 70 1.35 -1.15 -8.04
CA PHE A 70 1.80 -0.58 -6.77
C PHE A 70 0.76 -0.78 -5.66
N ASN A 71 -0.51 -0.46 -5.95
CA ASN A 71 -1.60 -0.63 -4.99
C ASN A 71 -1.84 -2.11 -4.63
N ASN A 72 -1.73 -3.02 -5.60
CA ASN A 72 -1.86 -4.45 -5.36
C ASN A 72 -0.75 -4.98 -4.43
N ARG A 73 0.51 -4.51 -4.61
CA ARG A 73 1.64 -4.85 -3.74
C ARG A 73 1.46 -4.28 -2.34
N LEU A 74 1.01 -3.03 -2.21
CA LEU A 74 0.76 -2.39 -0.92
C LEU A 74 -0.29 -3.15 -0.07
N HIS A 75 -1.27 -3.77 -0.73
CA HIS A 75 -2.33 -4.53 -0.07
C HIS A 75 -2.15 -6.05 -0.19
N GLU A 76 -0.99 -6.54 -0.61
CA GLU A 76 -0.78 -7.95 -0.96
C GLU A 76 -1.03 -8.89 0.24
N ASP A 77 -0.42 -8.63 1.39
CA ASP A 77 -0.55 -9.48 2.58
C ASP A 77 -1.98 -9.54 3.09
N ALA A 78 -2.64 -8.38 3.20
CA ALA A 78 -4.03 -8.27 3.60
C ALA A 78 -4.94 -9.03 2.61
N ASN A 79 -4.71 -8.85 1.31
CA ASN A 79 -5.46 -9.55 0.27
C ASN A 79 -5.20 -11.06 0.30
N ASN A 80 -3.97 -11.50 0.57
CA ASN A 80 -3.59 -12.91 0.65
C ASN A 80 -4.22 -13.60 1.85
N TYR A 81 -4.27 -12.93 3.01
CA TYR A 81 -4.98 -13.43 4.18
C TYR A 81 -6.47 -13.61 3.93
N VAL A 82 -7.14 -12.58 3.39
CA VAL A 82 -8.57 -12.64 3.05
C VAL A 82 -8.85 -13.71 1.99
N ARG A 83 -8.00 -13.84 0.95
CA ARG A 83 -8.09 -14.90 -0.06
C ARG A 83 -7.99 -16.29 0.58
N ARG A 84 -7.06 -16.49 1.52
CA ARG A 84 -6.90 -17.76 2.24
C ARG A 84 -8.15 -18.14 3.02
N ILE A 85 -8.72 -17.20 3.78
CA ILE A 85 -9.98 -17.41 4.50
C ILE A 85 -11.10 -17.78 3.54
N ASN A 86 -11.26 -17.02 2.45
CA ASN A 86 -12.29 -17.30 1.45
C ASN A 86 -12.12 -18.68 0.80
N ASN A 87 -10.89 -19.14 0.59
CA ASN A 87 -10.63 -20.49 0.09
C ASN A 87 -11.07 -21.57 1.10
N ILE A 88 -10.83 -21.37 2.40
CA ILE A 88 -11.30 -22.27 3.45
C ILE A 88 -12.83 -22.30 3.49
N LEU A 89 -13.48 -21.12 3.49
CA LEU A 89 -14.94 -21.01 3.50
C LEU A 89 -15.59 -21.69 2.29
N ARG A 90 -15.01 -21.52 1.08
CA ARG A 90 -15.47 -22.21 -0.13
C ARG A 90 -15.29 -23.73 -0.05
N LYS A 91 -14.16 -24.19 0.50
CA LYS A 91 -13.92 -25.63 0.74
C LYS A 91 -14.95 -26.19 1.70
N ASN A 92 -15.15 -25.54 2.85
CA ASN A 92 -16.15 -25.90 3.84
C ASN A 92 -17.56 -25.98 3.22
N ARG A 93 -17.98 -24.95 2.48
CA ARG A 93 -19.27 -24.92 1.77
C ARG A 93 -19.43 -26.14 0.85
N ARG A 94 -18.41 -26.46 0.03
CA ARG A 94 -18.43 -27.61 -0.88
C ARG A 94 -18.55 -28.94 -0.15
N ILE A 95 -17.85 -29.12 0.98
CA ILE A 95 -17.93 -30.33 1.79
C ILE A 95 -19.34 -30.53 2.33
N LEU A 96 -19.94 -29.47 2.90
CA LEU A 96 -21.31 -29.52 3.42
C LEU A 96 -22.31 -29.88 2.32
N GLU A 97 -22.20 -29.25 1.15
CA GLU A 97 -23.06 -29.51 -0.01
C GLU A 97 -22.91 -30.96 -0.52
N LYS A 98 -21.66 -31.47 -0.63
CA LYS A 98 -21.35 -32.85 -1.04
C LYS A 98 -21.95 -33.88 -0.08
N LEU A 99 -21.82 -33.65 1.23
CA LEU A 99 -22.30 -34.58 2.25
C LEU A 99 -23.80 -34.47 2.49
N ASN A 100 -24.45 -33.38 2.06
CA ASN A 100 -25.87 -33.10 2.30
C ASN A 100 -26.72 -33.02 1.00
N PRO A 101 -26.78 -34.07 0.16
CA PRO A 101 -27.48 -34.02 -1.12
C PRO A 101 -29.00 -33.84 -1.01
N LYS A 102 -29.59 -34.17 0.15
CA LYS A 102 -31.04 -34.08 0.41
C LYS A 102 -31.43 -32.84 1.22
N GLY A 103 -30.50 -31.94 1.50
CA GLY A 103 -30.75 -30.70 2.23
C GLY A 103 -30.81 -30.82 3.76
N LYS A 104 -30.91 -32.03 4.31
CA LYS A 104 -30.74 -32.31 5.75
C LYS A 104 -30.18 -33.73 5.99
N ILE A 105 -29.09 -33.84 6.75
CA ILE A 105 -28.47 -35.11 7.14
C ILE A 105 -27.65 -34.96 8.43
N THR A 106 -27.41 -36.05 9.15
CA THR A 106 -26.47 -36.10 10.27
C THR A 106 -25.21 -36.86 9.85
N VAL A 107 -24.04 -36.33 10.18
CA VAL A 107 -22.73 -36.93 9.90
C VAL A 107 -21.83 -36.90 11.13
N ASP A 108 -20.88 -37.82 11.24
CA ASP A 108 -19.88 -37.83 12.31
C ASP A 108 -18.86 -36.69 12.13
N ALA A 109 -18.33 -36.17 13.23
CA ALA A 109 -17.27 -35.16 13.21
C ALA A 109 -16.03 -35.63 12.42
N ILE A 110 -15.71 -36.92 12.52
CA ILE A 110 -14.56 -37.54 11.84
C ILE A 110 -14.73 -37.44 10.32
N THR A 111 -15.91 -37.72 9.78
CA THR A 111 -16.20 -37.61 8.34
C THR A 111 -15.93 -36.20 7.80
N LEU A 112 -16.31 -35.16 8.55
CA LEU A 112 -16.02 -33.78 8.18
C LEU A 112 -14.52 -33.48 8.27
N ALA A 113 -13.84 -33.95 9.30
CA ALA A 113 -12.41 -33.76 9.49
C ALA A 113 -11.58 -34.44 8.38
N GLU A 114 -11.96 -35.64 7.94
CA GLU A 114 -11.29 -36.39 6.87
C GLU A 114 -11.39 -35.69 5.49
N GLU A 115 -12.52 -35.05 5.20
CA GLU A 115 -12.66 -34.17 4.01
C GLU A 115 -11.87 -32.85 4.17
N GLY A 116 -11.30 -32.61 5.36
CA GLY A 116 -10.54 -31.44 5.73
C GLY A 116 -11.40 -30.19 5.90
N PHE A 117 -12.59 -30.37 6.50
CA PHE A 117 -13.46 -29.29 6.97
C PHE A 117 -12.81 -28.56 8.14
N ASN A 118 -12.93 -27.23 8.19
CA ASN A 118 -12.39 -26.43 9.29
C ASN A 118 -13.50 -25.71 10.06
N PHE A 119 -13.83 -26.22 11.26
CA PHE A 119 -14.90 -25.71 12.12
C PHE A 119 -14.68 -24.28 12.65
N HIS A 120 -13.47 -23.73 12.54
CA HIS A 120 -13.17 -22.36 12.99
C HIS A 120 -13.61 -21.28 11.99
N TYR A 121 -13.95 -21.67 10.76
CA TYR A 121 -14.31 -20.74 9.69
C TYR A 121 -15.77 -20.92 9.29
N TYR A 122 -16.57 -19.92 9.63
CA TYR A 122 -17.97 -19.75 9.26
C TYR A 122 -18.24 -18.27 9.01
N THR A 123 -19.25 -17.96 8.21
CA THR A 123 -19.66 -16.60 7.88
C THR A 123 -20.67 -16.04 8.89
N ASN A 124 -21.58 -16.88 9.40
CA ASN A 124 -22.66 -16.45 10.29
C ASN A 124 -22.97 -17.52 11.34
N ILE A 125 -23.53 -17.09 12.47
CA ILE A 125 -24.12 -17.96 13.50
C ILE A 125 -25.60 -17.59 13.65
N TYR A 126 -26.46 -18.59 13.70
CA TYR A 126 -27.86 -18.43 14.09
C TYR A 126 -28.12 -19.22 15.37
N THR A 127 -28.65 -18.55 16.41
CA THR A 127 -28.99 -19.20 17.67
C THR A 127 -30.50 -19.28 17.82
N THR A 128 -31.02 -20.50 17.98
CA THR A 128 -32.45 -20.71 18.24
C THR A 128 -32.85 -20.27 19.64
N GLN A 129 -34.15 -20.08 19.87
CA GLN A 129 -34.69 -19.80 21.22
C GLN A 129 -34.33 -20.89 22.25
N LYS A 130 -34.15 -22.13 21.80
CA LYS A 130 -33.75 -23.27 22.64
C LYS A 130 -32.23 -23.36 22.85
N GLY A 131 -31.45 -22.39 22.37
CA GLY A 131 -29.99 -22.31 22.56
C GLY A 131 -29.14 -23.07 21.54
N ALA A 132 -29.75 -23.82 20.60
CA ALA A 132 -29.00 -24.50 19.54
C ALA A 132 -28.33 -23.49 18.59
N LYS A 133 -27.03 -23.68 18.31
CA LYS A 133 -26.19 -22.78 17.51
C LYS A 133 -25.87 -23.38 16.14
N TYR A 134 -26.43 -22.80 15.10
CA TYR A 134 -26.14 -23.13 13.71
C TYR A 134 -24.98 -22.27 13.22
N HIS A 135 -23.96 -22.91 12.65
CA HIS A 135 -22.83 -22.25 12.01
C HIS A 135 -22.98 -22.40 10.50
N PHE A 136 -22.84 -21.29 9.76
CA PHE A 136 -23.03 -21.27 8.32
C PHE A 136 -21.75 -20.92 7.57
N CYS A 137 -21.48 -21.63 6.48
CA CYS A 137 -20.58 -21.23 5.41
C CYS A 137 -21.44 -20.81 4.21
N TYR A 138 -21.76 -19.52 4.13
CA TYR A 138 -22.72 -18.96 3.18
C TYR A 138 -24.13 -19.57 3.36
N ASP A 139 -24.62 -20.32 2.39
CA ASP A 139 -25.92 -21.01 2.35
C ASP A 139 -25.90 -22.40 2.99
N GLN A 140 -24.73 -22.98 3.26
CA GLN A 140 -24.61 -24.30 3.87
C GLN A 140 -24.30 -24.18 5.36
N GLY A 141 -24.94 -24.98 6.21
CA GLY A 141 -24.80 -24.88 7.66
C GLY A 141 -24.64 -26.21 8.37
N TYR A 142 -24.17 -26.14 9.60
CA TYR A 142 -24.01 -27.28 10.50
C TYR A 142 -24.38 -26.88 11.95
N LEU A 143 -24.88 -27.84 12.71
CA LEU A 143 -25.16 -27.73 14.14
C LEU A 143 -24.53 -28.93 14.84
N LYS A 144 -23.76 -28.70 15.90
CA LYS A 144 -23.27 -29.80 16.76
C LYS A 144 -24.46 -30.41 17.52
N ILE A 145 -24.59 -31.72 17.44
CA ILE A 145 -25.53 -32.51 18.23
C ILE A 145 -24.75 -33.42 19.19
N GLU A 146 -25.44 -34.36 19.84
CA GLU A 146 -24.83 -35.32 20.76
C GLU A 146 -23.90 -36.32 20.01
N ASN A 147 -23.08 -37.06 20.78
CA ASN A 147 -22.18 -38.11 20.27
C ASN A 147 -21.15 -37.65 19.21
N ASP A 148 -20.69 -36.40 19.31
CA ASP A 148 -19.75 -35.79 18.35
C ASP A 148 -20.22 -35.88 16.88
N GLN A 149 -21.53 -35.73 16.68
CA GLN A 149 -22.13 -35.63 15.36
C GLN A 149 -22.53 -34.20 15.04
N PHE A 150 -22.70 -33.94 13.74
CA PHE A 150 -23.15 -32.68 13.20
C PHE A 150 -24.34 -32.90 12.27
N MET A 151 -25.40 -32.13 12.50
CA MET A 151 -26.52 -32.04 11.56
C MET A 151 -26.22 -30.95 10.52
N LEU A 152 -26.20 -31.34 9.25
CA LEU A 152 -26.00 -30.45 8.11
C LEU A 152 -27.35 -29.95 7.59
N VAL A 153 -27.40 -28.68 7.21
CA VAL A 153 -28.61 -28.00 6.72
C VAL A 153 -28.28 -27.03 5.60
N VAL A 154 -29.26 -26.74 4.75
CA VAL A 154 -29.21 -25.61 3.80
C VAL A 154 -30.02 -24.45 4.37
N LYS A 155 -29.45 -23.24 4.37
CA LYS A 155 -30.16 -22.03 4.77
C LYS A 155 -31.32 -21.80 3.81
N GLN A 156 -32.54 -21.75 4.35
CA GLN A 156 -33.72 -21.38 3.56
C GLN A 156 -33.90 -19.86 3.58
N ASP A 157 -34.34 -19.30 2.45
CA ASP A 157 -34.42 -17.85 2.21
C ASP A 157 -35.40 -17.10 3.13
N TYR A 158 -36.29 -17.82 3.84
CA TYR A 158 -37.30 -17.23 4.72
C TYR A 158 -36.82 -16.93 6.15
N VAL A 159 -35.61 -17.36 6.52
CA VAL A 159 -35.01 -17.06 7.83
C VAL A 159 -34.12 -15.82 7.68
N LYS A 160 -34.72 -14.65 7.89
CA LYS A 160 -34.03 -13.35 8.00
C LYS A 160 -33.18 -13.29 9.26
#